data_AF-A0A9D8IY01-F1
#
_entry.id   AF-A0A9D8IY01-F1
#
_cell.length_a   1.000
_cell.length_b   1.000
_cell.length_c   1.000
_cell.angle_alpha   90.00
_cell.angle_beta   90.00
_cell.angle_gamma   90.00
#
_symmetry.space_group_name_H-M   'P 1'
#
loop_
_entity.id
_entity.type
_entity.pdbx_description
1 polymer ?
#
loop_
_entity_poly.entity_id
_entity_poly.type
_entity_poly.pdbx_seq_one_letter_code
_entity_poly.pdbx_strand_id
1 'polypeptide(L)'
;MVRSVMFFSAMCLMMSEILIAQPAQQAVIPDTPVGKLARSYLVAFNSGAESNLRAFFLDHASPASFDQNPVAQRVRRSLQMRSEIGEITVRRLIGSSDFQLSILVQTRRGDWLTFEFRCDSQPPHYLAGIGIDQSSPELADQVRAANIDELIRRVKSHIDTLARNDQFSGVVLIAQNGKPLLLKACGYADRKKRIPNATDTKFNIGSINKTFTKLAILRLASEGKLSLSDTLKKFLPDYPNKDAANKVTVQHLLDMTSEIGDFFGERYRNTPKERIRTISDYLPLFADLPLQFEPGTSRRYSNGGYIVLGAIIEKVTRRDYYDRIRETIFKPAGMMDTDWFDKDARVNNLALGYTRQRGEEWVQNYETLPGRGSSAGGGYSTATDLLKYTIALSEGKFNVPGYEGVRGLGVAGGAPGLNAALEWDPRSGSAIVVMSNFDPPSAERVARTIRAWVP
;
A
#
# COMPACT_ATOMS: atom_id res chain seq x y z
N MET A 1 -53.04 15.53 64.41
CA MET A 1 -53.65 16.05 63.17
C MET A 1 -52.68 15.76 62.02
N VAL A 2 -53.07 14.85 61.12
CA VAL A 2 -52.72 14.82 59.68
C VAL A 2 -51.27 14.47 59.24
N ARG A 3 -51.19 13.22 58.74
CA ARG A 3 -50.58 12.70 57.48
C ARG A 3 -49.07 12.44 57.33
N SER A 4 -48.85 11.14 57.10
CA SER A 4 -47.81 10.42 56.37
C SER A 4 -47.39 11.01 55.02
N VAL A 5 -46.10 10.85 54.68
CA VAL A 5 -45.62 10.53 53.33
C VAL A 5 -44.47 9.53 53.45
N MET A 6 -44.67 8.33 52.91
CA MET A 6 -43.64 7.32 52.65
C MET A 6 -42.78 7.76 51.46
N PHE A 7 -41.46 7.52 51.54
CA PHE A 7 -40.62 7.39 50.35
C PHE A 7 -40.04 5.98 50.31
N PHE A 8 -40.57 5.17 49.39
CA PHE A 8 -39.93 3.97 48.85
C PHE A 8 -39.28 4.36 47.51
N SER A 9 -37.99 4.06 47.34
CA SER A 9 -37.39 3.87 46.01
C SER A 9 -36.11 3.05 46.20
N ALA A 10 -36.19 1.72 46.10
CA ALA A 10 -36.08 0.96 44.85
C ALA A 10 -34.63 1.01 44.29
N MET A 11 -33.84 0.05 44.77
CA MET A 11 -32.52 -0.29 44.27
C MET A 11 -32.68 -0.92 42.88
N CYS A 12 -32.51 -0.14 41.80
CA CYS A 12 -32.50 -0.67 40.44
C CYS A 12 -31.18 -1.43 40.19
N LEU A 13 -31.28 -2.77 40.25
CA LEU A 13 -30.34 -3.68 39.59
C LEU A 13 -30.37 -3.40 38.08
N MET A 14 -29.33 -2.73 37.57
CA MET A 14 -29.07 -2.65 36.14
C MET A 14 -28.62 -4.04 35.67
N MET A 15 -29.56 -4.87 35.22
CA MET A 15 -29.25 -6.03 34.41
C MET A 15 -28.66 -5.53 33.10
N SER A 16 -27.37 -5.77 32.89
CA SER A 16 -26.74 -5.66 31.59
C SER A 16 -27.39 -6.66 30.65
N GLU A 17 -28.29 -6.20 29.79
CA GLU A 17 -28.66 -6.97 28.61
C GLU A 17 -27.40 -7.12 27.76
N ILE A 18 -26.85 -8.34 27.78
CA ILE A 18 -25.89 -8.78 26.78
C ILE A 18 -26.65 -8.74 25.46
N LEU A 19 -26.37 -7.71 24.67
CA LEU A 19 -26.83 -7.63 23.28
C LEU A 19 -26.18 -8.80 22.53
N ILE A 20 -26.88 -9.94 22.48
CA ILE A 20 -26.51 -11.03 21.59
C ILE A 20 -26.67 -10.45 20.19
N ALA A 21 -25.54 -10.18 19.52
CA ALA A 21 -25.53 -9.77 18.13
C ALA A 21 -26.31 -10.81 17.32
N GLN A 22 -27.42 -10.41 16.71
CA GLN A 22 -28.14 -11.26 15.77
C GLN A 22 -27.15 -11.72 14.68
N PRO A 23 -27.18 -12.99 14.26
CA PRO A 23 -26.35 -13.44 13.14
C PRO A 23 -26.71 -12.58 11.92
N ALA A 24 -25.74 -11.81 11.42
CA ALA A 24 -25.92 -10.94 10.28
C ALA A 24 -26.47 -11.74 9.09
N GLN A 25 -27.69 -11.42 8.68
CA GLN A 25 -28.35 -12.02 7.52
C GLN A 25 -27.45 -11.86 6.29
N GLN A 26 -27.12 -12.97 5.64
CA GLN A 26 -26.21 -12.97 4.49
C GLN A 26 -26.81 -12.09 3.39
N ALA A 27 -26.11 -11.02 3.00
CA ALA A 27 -26.64 -10.08 2.03
C ALA A 27 -26.87 -10.75 0.67
N VAL A 28 -28.06 -10.54 0.10
CA VAL A 28 -28.46 -11.11 -1.19
C VAL A 28 -27.80 -10.30 -2.31
N ILE A 29 -26.98 -10.97 -3.13
CA ILE A 29 -26.39 -10.35 -4.33
C ILE A 29 -27.50 -10.23 -5.41
N PRO A 30 -27.77 -9.03 -5.96
CA PRO A 30 -28.80 -8.81 -6.97
C PRO A 30 -28.62 -9.66 -8.25
N ASP A 31 -29.70 -9.96 -8.96
CA ASP A 31 -29.64 -10.74 -10.22
C ASP A 31 -29.30 -9.90 -11.46
N THR A 32 -28.29 -9.05 -11.35
CA THR A 32 -27.75 -8.25 -12.47
C THR A 32 -26.68 -9.04 -13.24
N PRO A 33 -26.28 -8.62 -14.46
CA PRO A 33 -25.16 -9.23 -15.17
C PRO A 33 -23.90 -9.36 -14.30
N VAL A 34 -23.48 -8.27 -13.65
CA VAL A 34 -22.34 -8.29 -12.71
C VAL A 34 -22.62 -9.13 -11.45
N GLY A 35 -23.87 -9.20 -10.98
CA GLY A 35 -24.27 -10.01 -9.83
C GLY A 35 -24.14 -11.51 -10.08
N LYS A 36 -24.47 -11.98 -11.29
CA LYS A 36 -24.26 -13.37 -11.73
C LYS A 36 -22.78 -13.74 -11.73
N LEU A 37 -21.94 -12.86 -12.27
CA LEU A 37 -20.48 -13.02 -12.25
C LEU A 37 -19.93 -13.08 -10.84
N ALA A 38 -20.35 -12.16 -9.97
CA ALA A 38 -19.89 -12.12 -8.60
C ALA A 38 -20.24 -13.41 -7.83
N ARG A 39 -21.46 -13.92 -7.98
CA ARG A 39 -21.85 -15.22 -7.38
C ARG A 39 -20.99 -16.37 -7.89
N SER A 40 -20.79 -16.47 -9.21
CA SER A 40 -19.93 -17.50 -9.82
C SER A 40 -18.49 -17.42 -9.29
N TYR A 41 -17.93 -16.21 -9.19
CA TYR A 41 -16.60 -15.99 -8.64
C TYR A 41 -16.51 -16.41 -7.17
N LEU A 42 -17.46 -16.00 -6.34
CA LEU A 42 -17.45 -16.30 -4.90
C LEU A 42 -17.51 -17.81 -4.65
N VAL A 43 -18.28 -18.56 -5.43
CA VAL A 43 -18.32 -20.03 -5.38
C VAL A 43 -16.95 -20.62 -5.77
N ALA A 44 -16.39 -20.20 -6.90
CA ALA A 44 -15.09 -20.67 -7.37
C ALA A 44 -13.95 -20.31 -6.39
N PHE A 45 -13.97 -19.10 -5.83
CA PHE A 45 -13.01 -18.63 -4.85
C PHE A 45 -13.13 -19.41 -3.54
N ASN A 46 -14.34 -19.55 -2.98
CA ASN A 46 -14.52 -20.26 -1.72
C ASN A 46 -14.26 -21.77 -1.82
N SER A 47 -14.38 -22.39 -3.01
CA SER A 47 -14.04 -23.83 -3.15
C SER A 47 -12.54 -24.10 -2.96
N GLY A 48 -11.68 -23.15 -3.30
CA GLY A 48 -10.22 -23.33 -3.26
C GLY A 48 -9.65 -24.30 -4.29
N ALA A 49 -10.48 -24.76 -5.22
CA ALA A 49 -10.04 -25.65 -6.28
C ALA A 49 -9.52 -24.83 -7.47
N GLU A 50 -8.30 -25.13 -7.92
CA GLU A 50 -7.71 -24.53 -9.11
C GLU A 50 -8.63 -24.68 -10.33
N SER A 51 -9.25 -25.86 -10.49
CA SER A 51 -10.18 -26.17 -11.58
C SER A 51 -11.38 -25.23 -11.63
N ASN A 52 -11.95 -24.87 -10.48
CA ASN A 52 -13.15 -24.03 -10.42
C ASN A 52 -12.83 -22.58 -10.75
N LEU A 53 -11.70 -22.06 -10.23
CA LEU A 53 -11.22 -20.73 -10.59
C LEU A 53 -10.82 -20.65 -12.05
N ARG A 54 -10.21 -21.71 -12.59
CA ARG A 54 -9.83 -21.79 -14.00
C ARG A 54 -11.08 -21.78 -14.89
N ALA A 55 -12.09 -22.59 -14.58
CA ALA A 55 -13.36 -22.61 -15.29
C ALA A 55 -14.02 -21.22 -15.26
N PHE A 56 -14.13 -20.61 -14.07
CA PHE A 56 -14.67 -19.26 -13.92
C PHE A 56 -14.01 -18.24 -14.86
N PHE A 57 -12.68 -18.17 -14.89
CA PHE A 57 -12.00 -17.19 -15.75
C PHE A 57 -12.11 -17.51 -17.24
N LEU A 58 -12.18 -18.79 -17.63
CA LEU A 58 -12.40 -19.17 -19.02
C LEU A 58 -13.80 -18.81 -19.50
N ASP A 59 -14.81 -18.98 -18.64
CA ASP A 59 -16.21 -18.75 -18.99
C ASP A 59 -16.58 -17.27 -18.96
N HIS A 60 -15.92 -16.48 -18.11
CA HIS A 60 -16.39 -15.13 -17.78
C HIS A 60 -15.42 -14.00 -18.11
N ALA A 61 -14.14 -14.25 -18.38
CA ALA A 61 -13.25 -13.18 -18.84
C ALA A 61 -13.13 -13.17 -20.36
N SER A 62 -12.93 -11.98 -20.94
CA SER A 62 -12.78 -11.84 -22.38
C SER A 62 -11.53 -12.60 -22.86
N PRO A 63 -11.62 -13.45 -23.91
CA PRO A 63 -10.46 -14.14 -24.49
C PRO A 63 -9.34 -13.19 -24.89
N ALA A 64 -9.68 -12.00 -25.39
CA ALA A 64 -8.71 -10.96 -25.76
C ALA A 64 -7.87 -10.46 -24.56
N SER A 65 -8.33 -10.69 -23.33
CA SER A 65 -7.60 -10.28 -22.12
C SER A 65 -6.54 -11.29 -21.66
N PHE A 66 -6.47 -12.48 -22.28
CA PHE A 66 -5.58 -13.55 -21.83
C PHE A 66 -4.12 -13.32 -22.19
N ASP A 67 -3.83 -12.58 -23.25
CA ASP A 67 -2.46 -12.22 -23.61
C ASP A 67 -1.82 -11.30 -22.58
N GLN A 68 -2.60 -10.33 -22.06
CA GLN A 68 -2.12 -9.35 -21.08
C GLN A 68 -2.19 -9.83 -19.63
N ASN A 69 -3.11 -10.75 -19.34
CA ASN A 69 -3.31 -11.30 -18.00
C ASN A 69 -3.80 -12.75 -18.11
N PRO A 70 -2.86 -13.71 -18.28
CA PRO A 70 -3.19 -15.12 -18.52
C PRO A 70 -4.05 -15.74 -17.42
N VAL A 71 -4.94 -16.66 -17.79
CA VAL A 71 -5.82 -17.39 -16.85
C VAL A 71 -5.01 -18.01 -15.71
N ALA A 72 -3.89 -18.67 -16.01
CA ALA A 72 -3.04 -19.28 -14.99
C ALA A 72 -2.54 -18.26 -13.94
N GLN A 73 -2.22 -17.03 -14.37
CA GLN A 73 -1.80 -15.97 -13.45
C GLN A 73 -2.97 -15.48 -12.58
N ARG A 74 -4.17 -15.34 -13.15
CA ARG A 74 -5.38 -14.97 -12.41
C ARG A 74 -5.74 -16.02 -11.35
N VAL A 75 -5.74 -17.29 -11.74
CA VAL A 75 -5.98 -18.42 -10.84
C VAL A 75 -4.97 -18.46 -9.71
N ARG A 76 -3.67 -18.33 -10.03
CA ARG A 76 -2.61 -18.28 -9.02
C ARG A 76 -2.82 -17.16 -8.01
N ARG A 77 -3.16 -15.94 -8.46
CA ARG A 77 -3.45 -14.81 -7.56
C ARG A 77 -4.65 -15.08 -6.66
N SER A 78 -5.74 -15.64 -7.20
CA SER A 78 -6.92 -15.99 -6.42
C SER A 78 -6.61 -17.07 -5.38
N LEU A 79 -5.90 -18.14 -5.75
CA LEU A 79 -5.50 -19.20 -4.81
C LEU A 79 -4.56 -18.69 -3.73
N GLN A 80 -3.60 -17.83 -4.10
CA GLN A 80 -2.72 -17.18 -3.14
C GLN A 80 -3.51 -16.32 -2.15
N MET A 81 -4.40 -15.46 -2.64
CA MET A 81 -5.24 -14.65 -1.76
C MET A 81 -6.07 -15.53 -0.82
N ARG A 82 -6.65 -16.62 -1.33
CA ARG A 82 -7.41 -17.56 -0.51
C ARG A 82 -6.56 -18.24 0.55
N SER A 83 -5.31 -18.59 0.28
CA SER A 83 -4.43 -19.17 1.31
C SER A 83 -4.11 -18.15 2.42
N GLU A 84 -4.05 -16.86 2.07
CA GLU A 84 -3.80 -15.75 2.99
C GLU A 84 -5.04 -15.40 3.84
N ILE A 85 -6.25 -15.33 3.24
CA ILE A 85 -7.45 -14.83 3.94
C ILE A 85 -8.47 -15.92 4.30
N GLY A 86 -8.35 -17.10 3.71
CA GLY A 86 -9.34 -18.18 3.82
C GLY A 86 -10.59 -17.92 2.97
N GLU A 87 -11.68 -18.59 3.34
CA GLU A 87 -13.01 -18.36 2.75
C GLU A 87 -13.53 -16.97 3.11
N ILE A 88 -14.38 -16.42 2.24
CA ILE A 88 -15.03 -15.12 2.43
C ILE A 88 -16.53 -15.28 2.50
N THR A 89 -17.16 -14.58 3.44
CA THR A 89 -18.60 -14.51 3.60
C THR A 89 -19.09 -13.12 3.29
N VAL A 90 -20.06 -13.00 2.37
CA VAL A 90 -20.70 -11.72 2.07
C VAL A 90 -21.55 -11.29 3.26
N ARG A 91 -21.23 -10.11 3.81
CA ARG A 91 -21.91 -9.54 4.96
C ARG A 91 -22.89 -8.44 4.55
N ARG A 92 -22.55 -7.63 3.55
CA ARG A 92 -23.38 -6.49 3.15
C ARG A 92 -23.22 -6.15 1.67
N LEU A 93 -24.31 -5.72 1.05
CA LEU A 93 -24.28 -5.04 -0.25
C LEU A 93 -23.96 -3.56 -0.02
N ILE A 94 -22.87 -3.05 -0.61
CA ILE A 94 -22.48 -1.64 -0.50
C ILE A 94 -23.14 -0.84 -1.63
N GLY A 95 -23.13 -1.38 -2.84
CA GLY A 95 -23.75 -0.74 -4.00
C GLY A 95 -23.91 -1.71 -5.16
N SER A 96 -24.90 -1.49 -6.00
CA SER A 96 -25.17 -2.32 -7.17
C SER A 96 -25.75 -1.52 -8.31
N SER A 97 -25.34 -1.90 -9.52
CA SER A 97 -25.92 -1.54 -10.81
C SER A 97 -25.89 -2.78 -11.70
N ASP A 98 -26.23 -2.63 -12.99
CA ASP A 98 -26.15 -3.73 -13.95
C ASP A 98 -24.71 -4.19 -14.21
N PHE A 99 -23.74 -3.27 -14.12
CA PHE A 99 -22.36 -3.49 -14.57
C PHE A 99 -21.30 -3.31 -13.48
N GLN A 100 -21.68 -2.82 -12.30
CA GLN A 100 -20.80 -2.69 -11.14
C GLN A 100 -21.51 -3.14 -9.86
N LEU A 101 -20.80 -3.93 -9.06
CA LEU A 101 -21.25 -4.43 -7.76
C LEU A 101 -20.14 -4.21 -6.72
N SER A 102 -20.49 -3.67 -5.56
CA SER A 102 -19.61 -3.54 -4.41
C SER A 102 -20.21 -4.25 -3.21
N ILE A 103 -19.46 -5.16 -2.60
CA ILE A 103 -19.89 -5.95 -1.44
C ILE A 103 -18.85 -5.90 -0.32
N LEU A 104 -19.33 -5.83 0.91
CA LEU A 104 -18.52 -6.01 2.10
C LEU A 104 -18.50 -7.50 2.46
N VAL A 105 -17.31 -8.06 2.57
CA VAL A 105 -17.08 -9.45 2.97
C VAL A 105 -16.27 -9.51 4.25
N GLN A 106 -16.48 -10.58 5.00
CA GLN A 106 -15.63 -10.95 6.12
C GLN A 106 -14.87 -12.22 5.78
N THR A 107 -13.56 -12.23 6.04
CA THR A 107 -12.69 -13.39 5.83
C THR A 107 -12.86 -14.39 6.96
N ARG A 108 -12.47 -15.65 6.75
CA ARG A 108 -12.43 -16.68 7.80
C ARG A 108 -11.58 -16.27 9.00
N ARG A 109 -10.59 -15.40 8.79
CA ARG A 109 -9.70 -14.86 9.82
C ARG A 109 -10.28 -13.64 10.56
N GLY A 110 -11.46 -13.16 10.15
CA GLY A 110 -12.15 -12.04 10.78
C GLY A 110 -11.87 -10.67 10.15
N ASP A 111 -11.01 -10.60 9.13
CA ASP A 111 -10.71 -9.36 8.42
C ASP A 111 -11.91 -8.90 7.58
N TRP A 112 -12.01 -7.58 7.40
CA TRP A 112 -13.04 -6.97 6.56
C TRP A 112 -12.44 -6.52 5.24
N LEU A 113 -13.06 -6.92 4.13
CA LEU A 113 -12.66 -6.53 2.78
C LEU A 113 -13.88 -6.03 2.00
N THR A 114 -13.66 -5.08 1.10
CA THR A 114 -14.62 -4.74 0.05
C THR A 114 -14.20 -5.43 -1.23
N PHE A 115 -15.13 -6.12 -1.89
CA PHE A 115 -14.96 -6.64 -3.25
C PHE A 115 -15.77 -5.79 -4.22
N GLU A 116 -15.13 -5.28 -5.25
CA GLU A 116 -15.74 -4.54 -6.34
C GLU A 116 -15.67 -5.33 -7.65
N PHE A 117 -16.81 -5.77 -8.14
CA PHE A 117 -16.93 -6.43 -9.43
C PHE A 117 -17.35 -5.43 -10.49
N ARG A 118 -16.74 -5.53 -11.68
CA ARG A 118 -17.14 -4.80 -12.88
C ARG A 118 -17.24 -5.74 -14.08
N CYS A 119 -18.22 -5.52 -14.95
CA CYS A 119 -18.33 -6.20 -16.24
C CYS A 119 -18.59 -5.22 -17.39
N ASP A 120 -18.38 -5.71 -18.61
CA ASP A 120 -18.63 -4.94 -19.82
C ASP A 120 -20.12 -4.61 -19.94
N SER A 121 -20.44 -3.41 -20.43
CA SER A 121 -21.83 -2.99 -20.67
C SER A 121 -22.47 -3.68 -21.87
N GLN A 122 -21.67 -4.27 -22.76
CA GLN A 122 -22.13 -4.99 -23.93
C GLN A 122 -22.16 -6.51 -23.67
N PRO A 123 -23.18 -7.23 -24.18
CA PRO A 123 -23.18 -8.69 -24.16
C PRO A 123 -21.90 -9.27 -24.80
N PRO A 124 -21.33 -10.35 -24.25
CA PRO A 124 -21.87 -11.21 -23.21
C PRO A 124 -21.55 -10.74 -21.76
N HIS A 125 -21.17 -9.48 -21.57
CA HIS A 125 -20.82 -8.88 -20.27
C HIS A 125 -19.61 -9.55 -19.61
N TYR A 126 -18.48 -9.61 -20.31
CA TYR A 126 -17.27 -10.19 -19.72
C TYR A 126 -16.83 -9.45 -18.46
N LEU A 127 -16.18 -10.18 -17.55
CA LEU A 127 -15.56 -9.65 -16.35
C LEU A 127 -14.44 -8.66 -16.72
N ALA A 128 -14.71 -7.38 -16.47
CA ALA A 128 -13.76 -6.30 -16.65
C ALA A 128 -12.76 -6.23 -15.48
N GLY A 129 -13.17 -6.59 -14.26
CA GLY A 129 -12.24 -6.72 -13.14
C GLY A 129 -12.88 -6.99 -11.79
N ILE A 130 -12.02 -7.38 -10.84
CA ILE A 130 -12.34 -7.56 -9.42
C ILE A 130 -11.34 -6.70 -8.64
N GLY A 131 -11.85 -5.64 -7.99
CA GLY A 131 -11.11 -4.82 -7.03
C GLY A 131 -11.29 -5.39 -5.63
N ILE A 132 -10.24 -5.35 -4.82
CA ILE A 132 -10.26 -5.87 -3.45
C ILE A 132 -9.49 -4.91 -2.57
N ASP A 133 -10.16 -4.44 -1.52
CA ASP A 133 -9.63 -3.45 -0.62
C ASP A 133 -9.87 -3.84 0.84
N GLN A 134 -8.91 -3.55 1.71
CA GLN A 134 -9.17 -3.61 3.15
C GLN A 134 -10.26 -2.61 3.52
N SER A 135 -11.19 -3.04 4.38
CA SER A 135 -12.40 -2.29 4.70
C SER A 135 -12.78 -2.44 6.18
N SER A 136 -13.93 -1.89 6.56
CA SER A 136 -14.61 -2.11 7.83
C SER A 136 -16.11 -1.82 7.65
N PRO A 137 -17.01 -2.26 8.55
CA PRO A 137 -18.42 -1.88 8.50
C PRO A 137 -18.62 -0.37 8.42
N GLU A 138 -17.86 0.40 9.22
CA GLU A 138 -17.96 1.86 9.26
C GLU A 138 -17.51 2.50 7.95
N LEU A 139 -16.42 2.01 7.34
CA LEU A 139 -15.94 2.48 6.03
C LEU A 139 -16.95 2.20 4.92
N ALA A 140 -17.58 1.02 4.96
CA ALA A 140 -18.55 0.63 3.97
C ALA A 140 -19.92 1.32 4.14
N ASP A 141 -20.15 2.02 5.26
CA ASP A 141 -21.33 2.89 5.46
C ASP A 141 -21.07 4.33 4.97
N GLN A 142 -19.84 4.63 4.56
CA GLN A 142 -19.51 5.95 4.06
C GLN A 142 -20.11 6.18 2.67
N VAL A 143 -20.98 7.17 2.58
CA VAL A 143 -21.57 7.61 1.32
C VAL A 143 -20.51 8.39 0.52
N ARG A 144 -20.35 8.09 -0.77
CA ARG A 144 -19.52 8.90 -1.68
C ARG A 144 -19.95 10.37 -1.63
N ALA A 145 -19.02 11.29 -1.85
CA ALA A 145 -19.39 12.69 -1.97
C ALA A 145 -20.25 12.89 -3.24
N ALA A 146 -21.26 13.76 -3.17
CA ALA A 146 -22.10 14.06 -4.32
C ALA A 146 -21.33 14.84 -5.41
N ASN A 147 -20.30 15.58 -5.01
CA ASN A 147 -19.42 16.34 -5.91
C ASN A 147 -18.07 16.63 -5.24
N ILE A 148 -17.15 17.23 -6.00
CA ILE A 148 -15.79 17.56 -5.57
C ILE A 148 -15.78 18.56 -4.40
N ASP A 149 -16.67 19.55 -4.38
CA ASP A 149 -16.71 20.54 -3.30
C ASP A 149 -17.13 19.90 -1.96
N GLU A 150 -18.08 18.98 -2.01
CA GLU A 150 -18.45 18.18 -0.85
C GLU A 150 -17.30 17.27 -0.40
N LEU A 151 -16.62 16.59 -1.33
CA LEU A 151 -15.44 15.78 -1.02
C LEU A 151 -14.39 16.62 -0.27
N ILE A 152 -14.03 17.79 -0.80
CA ILE A 152 -13.03 18.67 -0.20
C ILE A 152 -13.46 19.10 1.20
N ARG A 153 -14.71 19.50 1.40
CA ARG A 153 -15.23 19.90 2.73
C ARG A 153 -15.19 18.75 3.73
N ARG A 154 -15.63 17.55 3.33
CA ARG A 154 -15.61 16.35 4.18
C ARG A 154 -14.20 15.97 4.58
N VAL A 155 -13.27 15.94 3.62
CA VAL A 155 -11.86 15.64 3.87
C VAL A 155 -11.23 16.66 4.82
N LYS A 156 -11.41 17.97 4.57
CA LYS A 156 -10.91 19.02 5.47
C LYS A 156 -11.39 18.82 6.91
N SER A 157 -12.70 18.67 7.10
CA SER A 157 -13.31 18.47 8.42
C SER A 157 -12.80 17.20 9.12
N HIS A 158 -12.66 16.11 8.36
CA HIS A 158 -12.16 14.84 8.88
C HIS A 158 -10.72 14.95 9.37
N ILE A 159 -9.82 15.47 8.55
CA ILE A 159 -8.40 15.56 8.91
C ILE A 159 -8.14 16.60 10.00
N ASP A 160 -8.93 17.68 10.06
CA ASP A 160 -8.89 18.65 11.17
C ASP A 160 -9.38 18.02 12.48
N THR A 161 -10.34 17.10 12.42
CA THR A 161 -10.80 16.34 13.59
C THR A 161 -9.74 15.35 14.06
N LEU A 162 -9.14 14.58 13.14
CA LEU A 162 -8.05 13.67 13.48
C LEU A 162 -6.84 14.40 14.06
N ALA A 163 -6.48 15.58 13.52
CA ALA A 163 -5.38 16.38 14.03
C ALA A 163 -5.66 16.92 15.44
N ARG A 164 -6.87 17.42 15.70
CA ARG A 164 -7.28 17.86 17.05
C ARG A 164 -7.28 16.73 18.08
N ASN A 165 -7.62 15.52 17.65
CA ASN A 165 -7.64 14.33 18.49
C ASN A 165 -6.28 13.64 18.61
N ASP A 166 -5.21 14.24 18.07
CA ASP A 166 -3.86 13.69 18.10
C ASP A 166 -3.73 12.31 17.41
N GLN A 167 -4.53 12.11 16.36
CA GLN A 167 -4.61 10.88 15.55
C GLN A 167 -3.98 11.04 14.17
N PHE A 168 -3.68 12.27 13.74
CA PHE A 168 -3.04 12.57 12.47
C PHE A 168 -2.18 13.84 12.57
N SER A 169 -0.98 13.80 11.99
CA SER A 169 -0.10 14.96 11.83
C SER A 169 0.64 14.75 10.51
N GLY A 170 0.39 15.62 9.54
CA GLY A 170 0.77 15.28 8.17
C GLY A 170 0.26 16.22 7.09
N VAL A 171 0.40 15.76 5.84
CA VAL A 171 -0.06 16.44 4.63
C VAL A 171 -0.96 15.51 3.83
N VAL A 172 -2.06 16.06 3.32
CA VAL A 172 -3.01 15.38 2.42
C VAL A 172 -3.08 16.15 1.11
N LEU A 173 -2.92 15.42 0.00
CA LEU A 173 -3.15 15.89 -1.35
C LEU A 173 -4.19 15.01 -2.04
N ILE A 174 -5.13 15.65 -2.72
CA ILE A 174 -6.06 15.02 -3.66
C ILE A 174 -5.89 15.74 -4.98
N ALA A 175 -5.74 14.99 -6.07
CA ALA A 175 -5.63 15.52 -7.41
C ALA A 175 -6.50 14.75 -8.40
N GLN A 176 -6.85 15.43 -9.48
CA GLN A 176 -7.64 14.89 -10.58
C GLN A 176 -6.96 15.28 -11.88
N ASN A 177 -6.64 14.30 -12.72
CA ASN A 177 -5.92 14.48 -13.99
C ASN A 177 -4.63 15.32 -13.81
N GLY A 178 -3.86 15.00 -12.77
CA GLY A 178 -2.62 15.71 -12.43
C GLY A 178 -2.80 17.10 -11.80
N LYS A 179 -4.03 17.60 -11.65
CA LYS A 179 -4.31 18.92 -11.04
C LYS A 179 -4.71 18.77 -9.57
N PRO A 180 -4.00 19.41 -8.62
CA PRO A 180 -4.40 19.40 -7.20
C PRO A 180 -5.80 20.01 -6.99
N LEU A 181 -6.68 19.26 -6.33
CA LEU A 181 -7.99 19.68 -5.83
C LEU A 181 -7.93 20.10 -4.35
N LEU A 182 -7.09 19.41 -3.59
CA LEU A 182 -6.79 19.72 -2.19
C LEU A 182 -5.31 19.51 -1.95
N LEU A 183 -4.68 20.43 -1.23
CA LEU A 183 -3.37 20.27 -0.62
C LEU A 183 -3.42 20.94 0.75
N LYS A 184 -3.40 20.15 1.83
CA LYS A 184 -3.58 20.65 3.19
C LYS A 184 -2.61 19.97 4.16
N ALA A 185 -1.95 20.79 4.97
CA ALA A 185 -1.13 20.37 6.08
C ALA A 185 -1.89 20.52 7.41
N CYS A 186 -1.66 19.59 8.34
CA CYS A 186 -2.22 19.59 9.69
C CYS A 186 -1.17 19.09 10.70
N GLY A 187 -1.30 19.48 11.97
CA GLY A 187 -0.40 19.03 13.04
C GLY A 187 1.01 19.64 12.95
N TYR A 188 1.98 18.94 13.52
CA TYR A 188 3.35 19.44 13.73
C TYR A 188 4.40 18.59 13.00
N ALA A 189 5.30 19.25 12.26
CA ALA A 189 6.51 18.63 11.72
C ALA A 189 7.48 18.27 12.86
N ASP A 190 7.54 19.12 13.90
CA ASP A 190 8.23 18.84 15.15
C ASP A 190 7.28 19.11 16.32
N ARG A 191 6.74 18.05 16.92
CA ARG A 191 5.86 18.12 18.10
C ARG A 191 6.54 18.82 19.27
N LYS A 192 7.79 18.46 19.60
CA LYS A 192 8.49 18.99 20.79
C LYS A 192 8.68 20.50 20.68
N LYS A 193 9.01 20.99 19.48
CA LYS A 193 9.21 22.43 19.21
C LYS A 193 7.94 23.15 18.73
N ARG A 194 6.81 22.43 18.61
CA ARG A 194 5.54 22.93 18.05
C ARG A 194 5.71 23.60 16.67
N ILE A 195 6.62 23.07 15.84
CA ILE A 195 6.79 23.54 14.46
C ILE A 195 5.66 22.94 13.63
N PRO A 196 4.75 23.76 13.05
CA PRO A 196 3.62 23.24 12.28
C PRO A 196 4.10 22.55 11.00
N ASN A 197 3.33 21.56 10.53
CA ASN A 197 3.52 21.08 9.17
C ASN A 197 3.14 22.17 8.16
N ALA A 198 3.89 22.24 7.07
CA ALA A 198 3.59 23.02 5.88
C ALA A 198 3.35 22.07 4.69
N THR A 199 2.75 22.57 3.61
CA THR A 199 2.40 21.75 2.43
C THR A 199 3.62 21.19 1.68
N ASP A 200 4.78 21.81 1.88
CA ASP A 200 6.10 21.41 1.37
C ASP A 200 6.95 20.63 2.39
N THR A 201 6.36 20.26 3.54
CA THR A 201 7.06 19.43 4.52
C THR A 201 7.40 18.06 3.92
N LYS A 202 8.64 17.65 4.11
CA LYS A 202 9.23 16.39 3.65
C LYS A 202 9.01 15.33 4.71
N PHE A 203 8.36 14.22 4.33
CA PHE A 203 8.08 13.09 5.22
C PHE A 203 8.85 11.87 4.77
N ASN A 204 9.21 11.02 5.73
CA ASN A 204 9.78 9.73 5.39
C ASN A 204 8.71 8.86 4.72
N ILE A 205 8.95 8.44 3.47
CA ILE A 205 7.96 7.74 2.66
C ILE A 205 8.06 6.21 2.72
N GLY A 206 8.99 5.69 3.54
CA GLY A 206 9.13 4.27 3.79
C GLY A 206 9.18 3.45 2.50
N SER A 207 8.39 2.38 2.45
CA SER A 207 8.36 1.43 1.32
C SER A 207 7.84 1.98 0.00
N ILE A 208 7.36 3.22 -0.09
CA ILE A 208 7.05 3.86 -1.38
C ILE A 208 8.30 3.90 -2.27
N ASN A 209 9.50 4.00 -1.68
CA ASN A 209 10.78 3.96 -2.40
C ASN A 209 10.99 2.71 -3.26
N LYS A 210 10.36 1.58 -2.90
CA LYS A 210 10.42 0.36 -3.71
C LYS A 210 9.91 0.60 -5.13
N THR A 211 8.98 1.54 -5.31
CA THR A 211 8.47 1.90 -6.63
C THR A 211 9.56 2.50 -7.52
N PHE A 212 10.42 3.36 -6.98
CA PHE A 212 11.55 3.94 -7.71
C PHE A 212 12.60 2.88 -8.05
N THR A 213 12.96 2.02 -7.11
CA THR A 213 13.88 0.89 -7.35
C THR A 213 13.35 -0.04 -8.43
N LYS A 214 12.07 -0.40 -8.35
CA LYS A 214 11.40 -1.24 -9.34
C LYS A 214 11.43 -0.59 -10.72
N LEU A 215 11.07 0.69 -10.81
CA LEU A 215 11.09 1.44 -12.06
C LEU A 215 12.51 1.48 -12.68
N ALA A 216 13.53 1.72 -11.86
CA ALA A 216 14.92 1.74 -12.32
C ALA A 216 15.37 0.37 -12.88
N ILE A 217 15.03 -0.73 -12.21
CA ILE A 217 15.33 -2.09 -12.70
C ILE A 217 14.61 -2.38 -14.02
N LEU A 218 13.30 -2.08 -14.09
CA LEU A 218 12.52 -2.32 -15.30
C LEU A 218 13.02 -1.48 -16.48
N ARG A 219 13.49 -0.26 -16.23
CA ARG A 219 14.15 0.57 -17.23
C ARG A 219 15.48 -0.02 -17.70
N LEU A 220 16.31 -0.51 -16.78
CA LEU A 220 17.54 -1.22 -17.18
C LEU A 220 17.24 -2.46 -18.02
N ALA A 221 16.14 -3.16 -17.73
CA ALA A 221 15.69 -4.29 -18.51
C ALA A 221 15.20 -3.88 -19.91
N SER A 222 14.39 -2.82 -20.02
CA SER A 222 13.92 -2.31 -21.33
C SER A 222 15.06 -1.75 -22.19
N GLU A 223 16.11 -1.21 -21.55
CA GLU A 223 17.36 -0.78 -22.20
C GLU A 223 18.28 -1.96 -22.58
N GLY A 224 17.89 -3.22 -22.32
CA GLY A 224 18.68 -4.41 -22.64
C GLY A 224 19.94 -4.59 -21.77
N LYS A 225 20.08 -3.81 -20.69
CA LYS A 225 21.26 -3.86 -19.80
C LYS A 225 21.24 -5.02 -18.82
N LEU A 226 20.06 -5.58 -18.57
CA LEU A 226 19.85 -6.81 -17.80
C LEU A 226 18.62 -7.55 -18.33
N SER A 227 18.52 -8.84 -18.04
CA SER A 227 17.31 -9.63 -18.17
C SER A 227 16.68 -9.85 -16.80
N LEU A 228 15.34 -9.88 -16.72
CA LEU A 228 14.64 -10.24 -15.49
C LEU A 228 14.89 -11.71 -15.09
N SER A 229 15.28 -12.56 -16.04
CA SER A 229 15.68 -13.95 -15.81
C SER A 229 17.14 -14.12 -15.40
N ASP A 230 17.95 -13.04 -15.42
CA ASP A 230 19.35 -13.13 -14.97
C ASP A 230 19.39 -13.49 -13.48
N THR A 231 20.31 -14.38 -13.12
CA THR A 231 20.55 -14.77 -11.74
C THR A 231 21.42 -13.76 -11.02
N LEU A 232 21.37 -13.75 -9.69
CA LEU A 232 22.17 -12.83 -8.88
C LEU A 232 23.67 -12.97 -9.13
N LYS A 233 24.15 -14.20 -9.36
CA LYS A 233 25.56 -14.50 -9.63
C LYS A 233 26.14 -13.69 -10.80
N LYS A 234 25.32 -13.34 -11.81
CA LYS A 234 25.75 -12.51 -12.94
C LYS A 234 26.24 -11.13 -12.49
N PHE A 235 25.58 -10.55 -11.48
CA PHE A 235 25.86 -9.20 -11.00
C PHE A 235 26.72 -9.20 -9.73
N LEU A 236 26.47 -10.16 -8.84
CA LEU A 236 27.07 -10.31 -7.53
C LEU A 236 27.71 -11.71 -7.41
N PRO A 237 28.82 -12.00 -8.12
CA PRO A 237 29.45 -13.32 -8.11
C PRO A 237 29.93 -13.74 -6.70
N ASP A 238 30.29 -12.76 -5.88
CA ASP A 238 30.77 -12.94 -4.51
C ASP A 238 29.63 -12.91 -3.47
N TYR A 239 28.36 -13.00 -3.91
CA TYR A 239 27.24 -13.06 -2.96
C TYR A 239 27.46 -14.22 -1.95
N PRO A 240 27.30 -13.98 -0.63
CA PRO A 240 27.68 -14.96 0.40
C PRO A 240 26.92 -16.28 0.30
N ASN A 241 25.59 -16.23 0.18
CA ASN A 241 24.79 -17.42 -0.04
C ASN A 241 24.89 -17.86 -1.51
N LYS A 242 25.63 -18.95 -1.78
CA LYS A 242 25.81 -19.48 -3.14
C LYS A 242 24.55 -20.09 -3.73
N ASP A 243 23.63 -20.63 -2.93
CA ASP A 243 22.36 -21.14 -3.44
C ASP A 243 21.49 -19.99 -3.96
N ALA A 244 21.38 -18.92 -3.17
CA ALA A 244 20.71 -17.68 -3.59
C ALA A 244 21.37 -17.09 -4.84
N ALA A 245 22.71 -17.04 -4.88
CA ALA A 245 23.45 -16.52 -6.04
C ALA A 245 23.07 -17.23 -7.35
N ASN A 246 22.92 -18.57 -7.31
CA ASN A 246 22.68 -19.38 -8.49
C ASN A 246 21.19 -19.47 -8.87
N LYS A 247 20.25 -19.43 -7.91
CA LYS A 247 18.81 -19.68 -8.16
C LYS A 247 17.94 -18.44 -8.21
N VAL A 248 18.28 -17.40 -7.43
CA VAL A 248 17.45 -16.19 -7.36
C VAL A 248 17.68 -15.37 -8.62
N THR A 249 16.59 -14.97 -9.27
CA THR A 249 16.59 -14.10 -10.45
C THR A 249 16.18 -12.67 -10.07
N VAL A 250 16.44 -11.72 -10.96
CA VAL A 250 15.94 -10.34 -10.82
C VAL A 250 14.40 -10.32 -10.70
N GLN A 251 13.69 -11.16 -11.46
CA GLN A 251 12.23 -11.32 -11.37
C GLN A 251 11.80 -11.78 -9.98
N HIS A 252 12.48 -12.77 -9.40
CA HIS A 252 12.16 -13.26 -8.05
C HIS A 252 12.29 -12.15 -6.99
N LEU A 253 13.28 -11.27 -7.12
CA LEU A 253 13.43 -10.11 -6.23
C LEU A 253 12.29 -9.10 -6.39
N LEU A 254 11.93 -8.76 -7.64
CA LEU A 254 10.85 -7.81 -7.94
C LEU A 254 9.49 -8.28 -7.42
N ASP A 255 9.21 -9.58 -7.54
CA ASP A 255 7.93 -10.20 -7.20
C ASP A 255 7.81 -10.60 -5.72
N MET A 256 8.89 -10.44 -4.94
CA MET A 256 8.98 -10.86 -3.55
C MET A 256 8.86 -12.38 -3.38
N THR A 257 9.45 -13.15 -4.31
CA THR A 257 9.44 -14.62 -4.32
C THR A 257 10.84 -15.22 -4.21
N SER A 258 11.85 -14.40 -3.90
CA SER A 258 13.26 -14.80 -3.82
C SER A 258 13.64 -15.53 -2.55
N GLU A 259 12.95 -15.25 -1.44
CA GLU A 259 13.27 -15.75 -0.11
C GLU A 259 14.69 -15.43 0.39
N ILE A 260 15.28 -14.35 -0.12
CA ILE A 260 16.69 -14.02 0.13
C ILE A 260 17.00 -13.47 1.54
N GLY A 261 16.03 -13.51 2.46
CA GLY A 261 16.12 -12.91 3.79
C GLY A 261 15.63 -11.46 3.86
N ASP A 262 15.67 -10.89 5.07
CA ASP A 262 15.33 -9.49 5.35
C ASP A 262 16.37 -8.93 6.32
N PHE A 263 16.71 -7.64 6.18
CA PHE A 263 17.68 -7.00 7.07
C PHE A 263 17.05 -6.64 8.42
N PHE A 264 15.73 -6.48 8.53
CA PHE A 264 15.07 -6.28 9.81
C PHE A 264 15.15 -7.57 10.65
N GLY A 265 16.09 -7.58 11.57
CA GLY A 265 16.35 -8.71 12.46
C GLY A 265 17.31 -8.33 13.58
N GLU A 266 17.83 -9.35 14.25
CA GLU A 266 18.80 -9.17 15.34
C GLU A 266 20.04 -8.39 14.90
N ARG A 267 20.60 -8.72 13.72
CA ARG A 267 21.77 -8.00 13.18
C ARG A 267 21.50 -6.51 13.00
N TYR A 268 20.35 -6.13 12.45
CA TYR A 268 19.98 -4.72 12.35
C TYR A 268 19.78 -4.08 13.72
N ARG A 269 19.09 -4.74 14.66
CA ARG A 269 18.91 -4.22 16.03
C ARG A 269 20.25 -3.91 16.71
N ASN A 270 21.21 -4.82 16.60
CA ASN A 270 22.51 -4.72 17.24
C ASN A 270 23.53 -3.84 16.48
N THR A 271 23.23 -3.46 15.24
CA THR A 271 24.09 -2.56 14.45
C THR A 271 23.81 -1.10 14.82
N PRO A 272 24.84 -0.29 15.14
CA PRO A 272 24.69 1.15 15.31
C PRO A 272 24.09 1.79 14.04
N LYS A 273 22.93 2.44 14.17
CA LYS A 273 22.11 2.82 13.02
C LYS A 273 22.82 3.84 12.14
N GLU A 274 23.60 4.73 12.74
CA GLU A 274 24.37 5.81 12.10
C GLU A 274 25.42 5.28 11.11
N ARG A 275 25.82 4.00 11.24
CA ARG A 275 26.78 3.34 10.35
C ARG A 275 26.15 2.76 9.09
N ILE A 276 24.82 2.67 9.03
CA ILE A 276 24.10 2.11 7.89
C ILE A 276 23.73 3.26 6.95
N ARG A 277 24.50 3.48 5.86
CA ARG A 277 24.35 4.66 4.98
C ARG A 277 24.30 4.33 3.49
N THR A 278 24.98 3.27 3.07
CA THR A 278 25.09 2.83 1.67
C THR A 278 24.33 1.54 1.47
N ILE A 279 24.03 1.18 0.22
CA ILE A 279 23.38 -0.11 -0.10
C ILE A 279 24.22 -1.29 0.41
N SER A 280 25.55 -1.21 0.29
CA SER A 280 26.47 -2.24 0.77
C SER A 280 26.42 -2.46 2.28
N ASP A 281 26.10 -1.43 3.08
CA ASP A 281 26.04 -1.56 4.55
C ASP A 281 24.89 -2.47 5.02
N TYR A 282 23.85 -2.63 4.19
CA TYR A 282 22.71 -3.48 4.49
C TYR A 282 22.96 -4.96 4.20
N LEU A 283 23.82 -5.30 3.23
CA LEU A 283 24.03 -6.68 2.79
C LEU A 283 24.51 -7.63 3.90
N PRO A 284 25.50 -7.26 4.76
CA PRO A 284 25.94 -8.11 5.86
C PRO A 284 24.83 -8.47 6.87
N LEU A 285 23.72 -7.73 6.87
CA LEU A 285 22.62 -7.97 7.81
C LEU A 285 21.77 -9.19 7.44
N PHE A 286 21.88 -9.72 6.21
CA PHE A 286 21.01 -10.83 5.76
C PHE A 286 21.56 -11.68 4.61
N ALA A 287 22.57 -11.25 3.86
CA ALA A 287 22.93 -11.86 2.56
C ALA A 287 23.48 -13.29 2.62
N ASP A 288 23.89 -13.76 3.81
CA ASP A 288 24.34 -15.13 4.09
C ASP A 288 23.22 -16.04 4.60
N LEU A 289 22.01 -15.52 4.86
CA LEU A 289 20.90 -16.32 5.37
C LEU A 289 20.43 -17.37 4.35
N PRO A 290 20.04 -18.58 4.79
CA PRO A 290 19.55 -19.63 3.92
C PRO A 290 18.15 -19.33 3.37
N LEU A 291 17.88 -19.84 2.16
CA LEU A 291 16.54 -19.81 1.56
C LEU A 291 15.62 -20.77 2.33
N GLN A 292 14.43 -20.31 2.76
CA GLN A 292 13.43 -21.15 3.43
C GLN A 292 12.46 -21.85 2.47
N PHE A 293 12.44 -21.44 1.19
CA PHE A 293 11.69 -22.07 0.12
C PHE A 293 12.37 -21.84 -1.23
N GLU A 294 12.06 -22.69 -2.20
CA GLU A 294 12.63 -22.59 -3.54
C GLU A 294 12.15 -21.29 -4.24
N PRO A 295 13.05 -20.45 -4.78
CA PRO A 295 12.67 -19.18 -5.39
C PRO A 295 11.57 -19.33 -6.45
N GLY A 296 10.57 -18.45 -6.40
CA GLY A 296 9.41 -18.48 -7.30
C GLY A 296 8.25 -19.38 -6.87
N THR A 297 8.42 -20.25 -5.86
CA THR A 297 7.37 -21.17 -5.40
C THR A 297 6.45 -20.59 -4.32
N SER A 298 6.91 -19.57 -3.58
CA SER A 298 6.14 -18.86 -2.57
C SER A 298 6.48 -17.37 -2.59
N ARG A 299 5.72 -16.57 -1.86
CA ARG A 299 5.89 -15.12 -1.78
C ARG A 299 6.04 -14.69 -0.33
N ARG A 300 7.05 -13.88 -0.04
CA ARG A 300 7.22 -13.20 1.25
C ARG A 300 7.77 -11.81 1.01
N TYR A 301 7.09 -10.81 1.55
CA TYR A 301 7.57 -9.43 1.51
C TYR A 301 9.00 -9.36 2.03
N SER A 302 9.90 -8.76 1.25
CA SER A 302 11.32 -8.72 1.58
C SER A 302 11.91 -7.35 1.27
N ASN A 303 12.43 -6.71 2.32
CA ASN A 303 13.26 -5.51 2.16
C ASN A 303 14.65 -5.89 1.65
N GLY A 304 15.19 -7.03 2.12
CA GLY A 304 16.47 -7.57 1.65
C GLY A 304 16.52 -7.74 0.13
N GLY A 305 15.44 -8.25 -0.47
CA GLY A 305 15.36 -8.38 -1.93
C GLY A 305 15.51 -7.05 -2.67
N TYR A 306 14.96 -5.96 -2.12
CA TYR A 306 15.09 -4.63 -2.71
C TYR A 306 16.45 -3.97 -2.42
N ILE A 307 17.13 -4.34 -1.32
CA ILE A 307 18.55 -4.01 -1.12
C ILE A 307 19.39 -4.64 -2.24
N VAL A 308 19.17 -5.92 -2.54
CA VAL A 308 19.89 -6.62 -3.61
C VAL A 308 19.60 -5.98 -4.98
N LEU A 309 18.36 -5.57 -5.27
CA LEU A 309 18.05 -4.79 -6.48
C LEU A 309 18.83 -3.46 -6.53
N GLY A 310 18.98 -2.78 -5.40
CA GLY A 310 19.84 -1.59 -5.30
C GLY A 310 21.29 -1.90 -5.69
N ALA A 311 21.85 -2.98 -5.16
CA ALA A 311 23.23 -3.40 -5.48
C ALA A 311 23.39 -3.81 -6.96
N ILE A 312 22.36 -4.41 -7.56
CA ILE A 312 22.34 -4.70 -9.00
C ILE A 312 22.34 -3.41 -9.82
N ILE A 313 21.55 -2.39 -9.44
CA ILE A 313 21.57 -1.08 -10.11
C ILE A 313 22.99 -0.50 -10.07
N GLU A 314 23.63 -0.49 -8.90
CA GLU A 314 25.00 0.03 -8.76
C GLU A 314 25.99 -0.73 -9.64
N LYS A 315 25.89 -2.06 -9.65
CA LYS A 315 26.77 -2.91 -10.45
C LYS A 315 26.62 -2.69 -11.95
N VAL A 316 25.38 -2.67 -12.45
CA VAL A 316 25.07 -2.53 -13.87
C VAL A 316 25.43 -1.13 -14.37
N THR A 317 25.19 -0.11 -13.56
CA THR A 317 25.39 1.30 -13.97
C THR A 317 26.77 1.85 -13.63
N ARG A 318 27.51 1.19 -12.72
CA ARG A 318 28.76 1.70 -12.13
C ARG A 318 28.60 3.08 -11.49
N ARG A 319 27.44 3.35 -10.93
CA ARG A 319 27.08 4.60 -10.23
C ARG A 319 26.46 4.26 -8.88
N ASP A 320 26.57 5.17 -7.93
CA ASP A 320 25.84 5.09 -6.66
C ASP A 320 24.32 5.02 -6.91
N TYR A 321 23.63 4.22 -6.09
CA TYR A 321 22.18 4.02 -6.23
C TYR A 321 21.42 5.34 -6.16
N TYR A 322 21.74 6.20 -5.17
CA TYR A 322 20.99 7.43 -4.93
C TYR A 322 21.16 8.40 -6.11
N ASP A 323 22.38 8.57 -6.61
CA ASP A 323 22.66 9.38 -7.79
C ASP A 323 21.92 8.87 -9.03
N ARG A 324 21.87 7.54 -9.21
CA ARG A 324 21.17 6.95 -10.35
C ARG A 324 19.67 7.24 -10.30
N ILE A 325 19.03 7.14 -9.13
CA ILE A 325 17.60 7.45 -8.99
C ILE A 325 17.34 8.95 -9.19
N ARG A 326 18.19 9.82 -8.64
CA ARG A 326 18.10 11.27 -8.88
C ARG A 326 18.13 11.59 -10.37
N GLU A 327 19.08 11.02 -11.10
CA GLU A 327 19.28 11.26 -12.52
C GLU A 327 18.12 10.74 -13.38
N THR A 328 17.62 9.54 -13.08
CA THR A 328 16.71 8.84 -14.01
C THR A 328 15.24 8.90 -13.65
N ILE A 329 14.92 9.27 -12.41
CA ILE A 329 13.55 9.31 -11.91
C ILE A 329 13.22 10.70 -11.40
N PHE A 330 13.94 11.19 -10.39
CA PHE A 330 13.55 12.43 -9.73
C PHE A 330 13.69 13.66 -10.63
N LYS A 331 14.86 13.85 -11.26
CA LYS A 331 15.07 14.99 -12.17
C LYS A 331 14.10 14.97 -13.36
N PRO A 332 13.91 13.84 -14.09
CA PRO A 332 12.91 13.80 -15.15
C PRO A 332 11.49 14.07 -14.65
N ALA A 333 11.09 13.57 -13.49
CA ALA A 333 9.76 13.85 -12.94
C ALA A 333 9.64 15.26 -12.32
N GLY A 334 10.74 15.99 -12.11
CA GLY A 334 10.74 17.28 -11.43
C GLY A 334 10.58 17.18 -9.91
N MET A 335 10.94 16.05 -9.31
CA MET A 335 10.86 15.75 -7.88
C MET A 335 12.10 16.28 -7.13
N MET A 336 12.21 17.60 -7.00
CA MET A 336 13.42 18.26 -6.50
C MET A 336 13.52 18.28 -4.96
N ASP A 337 12.44 17.92 -4.26
CA ASP A 337 12.36 17.83 -2.79
C ASP A 337 12.35 16.38 -2.30
N THR A 338 12.61 15.42 -3.19
CA THR A 338 12.69 13.98 -2.89
C THR A 338 14.13 13.49 -2.84
N ASP A 339 14.54 12.90 -1.71
CA ASP A 339 15.87 12.29 -1.58
C ASP A 339 16.02 11.36 -0.36
N TRP A 340 17.15 10.68 -0.27
CA TRP A 340 17.65 10.00 0.93
C TRP A 340 18.67 10.88 1.64
N PHE A 341 18.18 11.75 2.49
CA PHE A 341 19.03 12.57 3.34
C PHE A 341 19.74 11.71 4.39
N ASP A 342 21.00 12.06 4.67
CA ASP A 342 21.67 11.53 5.85
C ASP A 342 20.94 11.97 7.12
N LYS A 343 20.92 11.09 8.10
CA LYS A 343 20.26 11.27 9.40
C LYS A 343 20.77 12.52 10.15
N ASP A 344 22.02 12.89 9.93
CA ASP A 344 22.71 14.05 10.49
C ASP A 344 22.73 15.29 9.56
N ALA A 345 22.13 15.21 8.37
CA ALA A 345 22.03 16.34 7.47
C ALA A 345 21.06 17.40 7.99
N ARG A 346 21.41 18.67 7.78
CA ARG A 346 20.50 19.80 8.01
C ARG A 346 19.60 19.98 6.80
N VAL A 347 18.37 19.48 6.90
CA VAL A 347 17.36 19.55 5.85
C VAL A 347 16.21 20.43 6.31
N ASN A 348 15.87 21.45 5.52
CA ASN A 348 14.75 22.33 5.81
C ASN A 348 13.42 21.60 5.60
N ASN A 349 12.43 21.95 6.42
CA ASN A 349 11.06 21.43 6.36
C ASN A 349 11.00 19.89 6.38
N LEU A 350 11.87 19.24 7.15
CA LEU A 350 11.85 17.79 7.36
C LEU A 350 11.00 17.44 8.59
N ALA A 351 10.00 16.58 8.44
CA ALA A 351 9.20 16.11 9.57
C ALA A 351 9.99 15.13 10.44
N LEU A 352 9.92 15.31 11.76
CA LEU A 352 10.42 14.33 12.73
C LEU A 352 9.32 13.30 13.01
N GLY A 353 9.70 12.02 12.98
CA GLY A 353 8.79 10.92 13.24
C GLY A 353 8.50 10.70 14.72
N TYR A 354 7.26 10.39 15.06
CA TYR A 354 6.80 10.15 16.43
C TYR A 354 6.01 8.84 16.52
N THR A 355 6.42 7.96 17.44
CA THR A 355 5.76 6.69 17.74
C THR A 355 5.23 6.68 19.17
N ARG A 356 4.17 5.90 19.42
CA ARG A 356 3.58 5.76 20.75
C ARG A 356 2.86 4.42 20.90
N GLN A 357 3.14 3.69 21.98
CA GLN A 357 2.26 2.59 22.39
C GLN A 357 0.99 3.12 23.07
N ARG A 358 -0.10 2.35 23.01
CA ARG A 358 -1.39 2.80 23.57
C ARG A 358 -1.26 3.13 25.07
N GLY A 359 -1.52 4.39 25.41
CA GLY A 359 -1.46 4.89 26.80
C GLY A 359 -0.11 5.48 27.20
N GLU A 360 0.90 5.47 26.32
CA GLU A 360 2.21 6.05 26.58
C GLU A 360 2.35 7.48 26.02
N GLU A 361 3.51 8.10 26.21
CA GLU A 361 3.84 9.38 25.58
C GLU A 361 4.36 9.20 24.15
N TRP A 362 4.35 10.30 23.39
CA TRP A 362 4.96 10.31 22.06
C TRP A 362 6.48 10.39 22.16
N VAL A 363 7.16 9.44 21.53
CA VAL A 363 8.62 9.36 21.47
C VAL A 363 9.08 9.55 20.03
N GLN A 364 10.19 10.25 19.83
CA GLN A 364 10.78 10.40 18.50
C GLN A 364 11.35 9.05 18.02
N ASN A 365 11.11 8.69 16.76
CA ASN A 365 11.60 7.43 16.19
C ASN A 365 13.08 7.48 15.75
N TYR A 366 13.78 8.57 16.01
CA TYR A 366 15.12 8.87 15.51
C TYR A 366 16.13 7.74 15.73
N GLU A 367 16.12 7.10 16.90
CA GLU A 367 17.01 5.99 17.26
C GLU A 367 16.77 4.70 16.44
N THR A 368 15.61 4.58 15.79
CA THR A 368 15.27 3.40 14.98
C THR A 368 15.70 3.54 13.52
N LEU A 369 15.92 4.78 13.07
CA LEU A 369 16.24 5.11 11.68
C LEU A 369 17.72 4.89 11.37
N PRO A 370 18.05 4.28 10.21
CA PRO A 370 19.43 4.14 9.74
C PRO A 370 20.04 5.52 9.45
N GLY A 371 21.36 5.57 9.34
CA GLY A 371 22.13 6.77 8.97
C GLY A 371 21.69 7.32 7.62
N ARG A 372 21.21 6.48 6.70
CA ARG A 372 20.49 6.86 5.49
C ARG A 372 19.53 5.73 5.10
N GLY A 373 18.35 6.07 4.58
CA GLY A 373 17.43 5.07 4.02
C GLY A 373 18.03 4.33 2.82
N SER A 374 17.34 3.33 2.28
CA SER A 374 17.87 2.43 1.26
C SER A 374 16.97 2.31 0.03
N SER A 375 17.37 1.46 -0.91
CA SER A 375 16.56 1.08 -2.07
C SER A 375 15.28 0.29 -1.72
N ALA A 376 15.16 -0.18 -0.47
CA ALA A 376 13.97 -0.85 0.03
C ALA A 376 13.02 0.11 0.76
N GLY A 377 13.49 1.23 1.30
CA GLY A 377 12.64 2.09 2.11
C GLY A 377 13.37 3.26 2.74
N GLY A 378 12.70 4.00 3.61
CA GLY A 378 13.21 5.28 4.10
C GLY A 378 13.00 6.37 3.06
N GLY A 379 13.97 7.27 2.91
CA GLY A 379 13.91 8.41 1.99
C GLY A 379 12.77 9.36 2.33
N TYR A 380 12.79 10.54 1.74
CA TYR A 380 11.89 11.64 2.06
C TYR A 380 11.32 12.25 0.80
N SER A 381 10.07 12.71 0.86
CA SER A 381 9.41 13.39 -0.25
C SER A 381 8.35 14.37 0.23
N THR A 382 7.82 15.18 -0.67
CA THR A 382 6.62 15.99 -0.47
C THR A 382 5.41 15.38 -1.19
N ALA A 383 4.19 15.79 -0.80
CA ALA A 383 2.99 15.31 -1.47
C ALA A 383 2.97 15.73 -2.94
N THR A 384 3.45 16.95 -3.21
CA THR A 384 3.56 17.50 -4.56
C THR A 384 4.53 16.71 -5.42
N ASP A 385 5.68 16.30 -4.89
CA ASP A 385 6.64 15.50 -5.66
C ASP A 385 6.12 14.08 -5.94
N LEU A 386 5.40 13.46 -5.00
CA LEU A 386 4.73 12.19 -5.28
C LEU A 386 3.61 12.34 -6.33
N LEU A 387 2.92 13.48 -6.40
CA LEU A 387 2.00 13.77 -7.51
C LEU A 387 2.74 13.91 -8.84
N LYS A 388 3.87 14.62 -8.87
CA LYS A 388 4.70 14.74 -10.08
C LYS A 388 5.18 13.38 -10.57
N TYR A 389 5.51 12.46 -9.66
CA TYR A 389 5.83 11.08 -10.00
C TYR A 389 4.68 10.39 -10.75
N THR A 390 3.45 10.50 -10.25
CA THR A 390 2.28 9.89 -10.92
C THR A 390 1.98 10.54 -12.27
N ILE A 391 2.21 11.85 -12.40
CA ILE A 391 2.08 12.56 -13.69
C ILE A 391 3.12 12.02 -14.68
N ALA A 392 4.38 11.92 -14.28
CA ALA A 392 5.45 11.40 -15.15
C ALA A 392 5.18 9.94 -15.58
N LEU A 393 4.60 9.11 -14.70
CA LEU A 393 4.13 7.77 -15.06
C LEU A 393 2.99 7.78 -16.07
N SER A 394 2.02 8.70 -15.90
CA SER A 394 0.87 8.83 -16.81
C SER A 394 1.28 9.30 -18.21
N GLU A 395 2.32 10.13 -18.30
CA GLU A 395 2.85 10.68 -19.55
C GLU A 395 3.84 9.74 -20.27
N GLY A 396 4.09 8.54 -19.71
CA GLY A 396 5.06 7.60 -20.29
C GLY A 396 6.51 8.10 -20.24
N LYS A 397 6.85 8.99 -19.30
CA LYS A 397 8.13 9.70 -19.29
C LYS A 397 9.35 8.79 -19.09
N PHE A 398 9.14 7.57 -18.62
CA PHE A 398 10.20 6.62 -18.30
C PHE A 398 10.43 5.56 -19.37
N ASN A 399 9.57 5.47 -20.39
CA ASN A 399 9.62 4.50 -21.50
C ASN A 399 9.79 3.05 -21.02
N VAL A 400 8.96 2.63 -20.07
CA VAL A 400 8.94 1.26 -19.52
C VAL A 400 7.63 0.56 -19.93
N PRO A 401 7.68 -0.32 -20.95
CA PRO A 401 6.49 -1.01 -21.46
C PRO A 401 5.73 -1.74 -20.35
N GLY A 402 4.41 -1.49 -20.26
CA GLY A 402 3.52 -2.14 -19.29
C GLY A 402 3.59 -1.60 -17.86
N TYR A 403 4.54 -0.71 -17.54
CA TYR A 403 4.55 0.05 -16.28
C TYR A 403 3.75 1.35 -16.40
N GLU A 404 3.53 1.80 -17.62
CA GLU A 404 2.81 3.04 -17.97
C GLU A 404 1.31 2.74 -18.14
N GLY A 405 0.47 3.32 -17.28
CA GLY A 405 -0.86 3.77 -17.70
C GLY A 405 -2.09 2.87 -17.48
N VAL A 406 -2.02 1.56 -17.18
CA VAL A 406 -3.25 0.73 -17.09
C VAL A 406 -3.64 0.30 -15.68
N ARG A 407 -2.67 -0.01 -14.81
CA ARG A 407 -2.96 -0.61 -13.49
C ARG A 407 -3.04 0.38 -12.32
N GLY A 408 -2.62 1.63 -12.54
CA GLY A 408 -2.44 2.60 -11.46
C GLY A 408 -1.34 2.21 -10.48
N LEU A 409 -1.25 2.96 -9.39
CA LEU A 409 -0.26 2.75 -8.34
C LEU A 409 -0.95 2.87 -6.97
N GLY A 410 -0.97 1.80 -6.20
CA GLY A 410 -1.37 1.82 -4.79
C GLY A 410 -0.22 1.28 -3.95
N VAL A 411 0.41 2.15 -3.15
CA VAL A 411 1.54 1.77 -2.31
C VAL A 411 1.50 2.53 -0.99
N ALA A 412 1.84 1.83 0.08
CA ALA A 412 2.06 2.43 1.39
C ALA A 412 3.49 2.19 1.87
N GLY A 413 3.99 3.12 2.65
CA GLY A 413 5.23 3.02 3.41
C GLY A 413 4.95 3.26 4.88
N GLY A 414 5.50 2.42 5.76
CA GLY A 414 5.19 2.50 7.17
C GLY A 414 6.24 1.84 8.04
N ALA A 415 6.54 2.48 9.16
CA ALA A 415 7.32 1.97 10.28
C ALA A 415 6.98 2.83 11.51
N PRO A 416 7.40 2.46 12.72
CA PRO A 416 7.23 3.33 13.87
C PRO A 416 7.71 4.77 13.59
N GLY A 417 6.84 5.75 13.76
CA GLY A 417 7.04 7.18 13.54
C GLY A 417 6.95 7.68 12.10
N LEU A 418 6.54 6.85 11.14
CA LEU A 418 6.33 7.29 9.76
C LEU A 418 5.24 6.48 9.06
N ASN A 419 4.39 7.17 8.31
CA ASN A 419 3.44 6.50 7.42
C ASN A 419 3.14 7.37 6.19
N ALA A 420 3.11 6.77 5.02
CA ALA A 420 2.73 7.42 3.78
C ALA A 420 1.89 6.46 2.93
N ALA A 421 0.95 7.00 2.18
CA ALA A 421 0.13 6.31 1.20
C ALA A 421 0.09 7.11 -0.09
N LEU A 422 0.30 6.43 -1.20
CA LEU A 422 0.19 6.96 -2.56
C LEU A 422 -0.76 6.05 -3.33
N GLU A 423 -1.90 6.61 -3.72
CA GLU A 423 -2.91 5.94 -4.54
C GLU A 423 -3.14 6.77 -5.80
N TRP A 424 -3.03 6.14 -6.97
CA TRP A 424 -3.25 6.77 -8.26
C TRP A 424 -3.97 5.78 -9.17
N ASP A 425 -5.11 6.20 -9.73
CA ASP A 425 -5.84 5.45 -10.74
C ASP A 425 -5.86 6.24 -12.06
N PRO A 426 -5.13 5.81 -13.10
CA PRO A 426 -5.10 6.49 -14.39
C PRO A 426 -6.45 6.50 -15.11
N ARG A 427 -7.36 5.57 -14.80
CA ARG A 427 -8.66 5.46 -15.48
C ARG A 427 -9.62 6.53 -15.00
N SER A 428 -9.66 6.77 -13.71
CA SER A 428 -10.43 7.87 -13.14
C SER A 428 -9.66 9.18 -13.19
N GLY A 429 -8.33 9.14 -13.29
CA GLY A 429 -7.43 10.30 -13.18
C GLY A 429 -7.19 10.76 -11.74
N SER A 430 -7.72 10.03 -10.75
CA SER A 430 -7.60 10.38 -9.34
C SER A 430 -6.21 10.05 -8.79
N ALA A 431 -5.67 10.94 -7.97
CA ALA A 431 -4.50 10.68 -7.15
C ALA A 431 -4.72 11.17 -5.71
N ILE A 432 -4.38 10.34 -4.74
CA ILE A 432 -4.45 10.61 -3.30
C ILE A 432 -3.05 10.37 -2.74
N VAL A 433 -2.49 11.41 -2.11
CA VAL A 433 -1.23 11.31 -1.37
C VAL A 433 -1.48 11.72 0.06
N VAL A 434 -1.18 10.82 0.99
CA VAL A 434 -1.25 11.12 2.42
C VAL A 434 0.10 10.80 3.03
N MET A 435 0.67 11.75 3.77
CA MET A 435 1.91 11.57 4.50
C MET A 435 1.70 11.96 5.95
N SER A 436 2.24 11.17 6.87
CA SER A 436 2.07 11.32 8.30
C SER A 436 3.40 11.05 9.00
N ASN A 437 3.71 11.85 10.02
CA ASN A 437 4.84 11.60 10.91
C ASN A 437 4.47 10.81 12.17
N PHE A 438 3.34 10.08 12.11
CA PHE A 438 2.91 9.09 13.11
C PHE A 438 3.01 7.66 12.58
N ASP A 439 2.86 6.70 13.49
CA ASP A 439 2.80 5.27 13.19
C ASP A 439 1.73 4.92 12.15
N PRO A 440 1.93 3.87 11.35
CA PRO A 440 0.86 3.25 10.59
C PRO A 440 -0.28 2.78 11.51
N PRO A 441 -1.54 2.83 11.06
CA PRO A 441 -1.98 3.20 9.72
C PRO A 441 -2.44 4.68 9.62
N SER A 442 -1.73 5.63 10.22
CA SER A 442 -2.18 7.04 10.28
C SER A 442 -2.42 7.70 8.92
N ALA A 443 -1.59 7.44 7.91
CA ALA A 443 -1.78 7.90 6.54
C ALA A 443 -2.71 6.97 5.73
N GLU A 444 -2.52 5.66 5.85
CA GLU A 444 -3.31 4.66 5.10
C GLU A 444 -4.81 4.71 5.43
N ARG A 445 -5.15 4.93 6.71
CA ARG A 445 -6.54 5.07 7.15
C ARG A 445 -7.19 6.29 6.49
N VAL A 446 -6.48 7.41 6.47
CA VAL A 446 -6.96 8.66 5.85
C VAL A 446 -7.09 8.48 4.33
N ALA A 447 -6.10 7.89 3.66
CA ALA A 447 -6.16 7.63 2.22
C ALA A 447 -7.36 6.76 1.85
N ARG A 448 -7.59 5.67 2.60
CA ARG A 448 -8.74 4.77 2.43
C ARG A 448 -10.08 5.48 2.63
N THR A 449 -10.20 6.32 3.65
CA THR A 449 -11.40 7.14 3.89
C THR A 449 -11.63 8.14 2.75
N ILE A 450 -10.59 8.83 2.29
CA ILE A 450 -10.70 9.75 1.14
C ILE A 450 -11.19 8.98 -0.10
N ARG A 451 -10.57 7.83 -0.40
CA ARG A 451 -10.96 7.00 -1.54
C ARG A 451 -12.42 6.58 -1.49
N ALA A 452 -12.92 6.21 -0.31
CA ALA A 452 -14.34 5.86 -0.12
C ALA A 452 -15.29 7.05 -0.39
N TRP A 453 -14.79 8.29 -0.28
CA TRP A 453 -15.57 9.50 -0.57
C TRP A 453 -15.43 10.02 -1.99
N VAL A 454 -14.44 9.57 -2.78
CA VAL A 454 -14.27 10.02 -4.16
C VAL A 454 -15.55 9.67 -4.96
N PRO A 455 -16.17 10.64 -5.66
CA PRO A 455 -17.40 10.43 -6.45
C PRO A 455 -17.31 9.29 -7.47
#